data_AF-A0A4Y2M0W6-F1
#
_entry.id   AF-A0A4Y2M0W6-F1
#
_cell.length_a   1.000
_cell.length_b   1.000
_cell.length_c   1.000
_cell.angle_alpha   90.00
_cell.angle_beta   90.00
_cell.angle_gamma   90.00
#
_symmetry.space_group_name_H-M   'P 1'
#
loop_
_entity.id
_entity.type
_entity.pdbx_description
1 polymer ?
#
loop_
_entity_poly.entity_id
_entity_poly.type
_entity_poly.pdbx_seq_one_letter_code
_entity_poly.pdbx_strand_id
1 'polypeptide(L)'
;MFPDDQSAANGLSAHYQLISRLNFTNEDKPVLHKARNIVHGCCSTDLGDLTLATQFNMQELLLALAFLDLGKSPGPDGIHGHMLENLGCIGKQKLLDIFNFSWRKGHLPQEWKKAIIIPIKKLNKNSC
;
A
#
# COMPACT_ATOMS: atom_id res chain seq x y z
N MET A 1 -6.29 27.81 -25.42
CA MET A 1 -7.07 26.59 -25.16
C MET A 1 -6.45 25.94 -23.94
N PHE A 2 -7.16 25.92 -22.81
CA PHE A 2 -6.63 25.28 -21.59
C PHE A 2 -6.49 23.78 -21.86
N PRO A 3 -5.36 23.14 -21.47
CA PRO A 3 -5.25 21.71 -21.59
C PRO A 3 -6.39 21.05 -20.80
N ASP A 4 -6.98 20.00 -21.38
CA ASP A 4 -7.96 19.20 -20.67
C ASP A 4 -7.33 18.58 -19.41
N ASP A 5 -8.16 18.26 -18.41
CA ASP A 5 -7.68 17.78 -17.11
C ASP A 5 -6.83 16.50 -17.24
N GLN A 6 -7.11 15.66 -18.25
CA GLN A 6 -6.34 14.45 -18.52
C GLN A 6 -4.94 14.78 -19.07
N SER A 7 -4.83 15.71 -20.02
CA SER A 7 -3.55 16.22 -20.52
C SER A 7 -2.73 16.89 -19.41
N ALA A 8 -3.36 17.66 -18.53
CA ALA A 8 -2.69 18.28 -17.38
C ALA A 8 -2.17 17.23 -16.38
N ALA A 9 -2.97 16.21 -16.05
CA ALA A 9 -2.57 15.11 -15.19
C ALA A 9 -1.42 14.29 -15.80
N ASN A 10 -1.49 14.00 -17.10
CA ASN A 10 -0.44 13.29 -17.84
C ASN A 10 0.88 14.07 -17.82
N GLY A 11 0.84 15.39 -18.03
CA GLY A 11 2.02 16.26 -17.95
C GLY A 11 2.66 16.25 -16.57
N LEU A 12 1.85 16.32 -15.51
CA LEU A 12 2.34 16.26 -14.12
C LEU A 12 2.95 14.89 -13.81
N SER A 13 2.30 13.80 -14.23
CA SER A 13 2.79 12.43 -14.07
C SER A 13 4.15 12.23 -14.74
N ALA A 14 4.31 12.67 -15.99
CA ALA A 14 5.57 12.58 -16.73
C ALA A 14 6.69 13.39 -16.04
N HIS A 15 6.40 14.61 -15.60
CA HIS A 15 7.37 15.43 -14.87
C HIS A 15 7.75 14.78 -13.53
N TYR A 16 6.78 14.31 -12.75
CA TYR A 16 7.03 13.61 -11.49
C TYR A 16 7.89 12.36 -11.71
N GLN A 17 7.60 11.57 -12.74
CA GLN A 17 8.38 10.37 -13.09
C GLN A 17 9.84 10.71 -13.45
N LEU A 18 10.11 11.89 -14.02
CA LEU A 18 11.48 12.33 -14.30
C LEU A 18 12.23 12.72 -13.02
N ILE A 19 11.60 13.51 -12.14
CA ILE A 19 12.26 14.03 -10.93
C ILE A 19 12.30 13.04 -9.75
N SER A 20 11.39 12.07 -9.70
CA SER A 20 11.30 11.06 -8.63
C SER A 20 12.23 9.87 -8.82
N ARG A 21 12.96 9.81 -9.95
CA ARG A 21 14.05 8.85 -10.13
C ARG A 21 15.21 9.24 -9.22
N LEU A 22 15.17 8.70 -8.00
CA LEU A 22 16.31 8.72 -7.09
C LEU A 22 17.41 7.85 -7.69
N ASN A 23 18.47 8.48 -8.18
CA ASN A 23 19.67 7.78 -8.65
C ASN A 23 20.48 7.38 -7.42
N PHE A 24 20.18 6.21 -6.86
CA PHE A 24 21.02 5.62 -5.83
C PHE A 24 22.36 5.21 -6.43
N THR A 25 23.42 5.84 -5.95
CA THR A 25 24.80 5.57 -6.35
C THR A 25 25.41 4.50 -5.45
N ASN A 26 26.59 3.99 -5.82
CA ASN A 26 27.32 3.04 -4.98
C ASN A 26 27.71 3.65 -3.61
N GLU A 27 27.82 4.98 -3.53
CA GLU A 27 28.12 5.72 -2.30
C GLU A 27 26.95 5.72 -1.31
N ASP A 28 25.72 5.50 -1.78
CA ASP A 28 24.51 5.45 -0.94
C ASP A 28 24.33 4.08 -0.27
N LYS A 29 25.03 3.04 -0.77
CA LYS A 29 24.98 1.68 -0.23
C LYS A 29 25.34 1.58 1.26
N PRO A 30 26.43 2.19 1.77
CA PRO A 30 26.76 2.13 3.20
C PRO A 30 25.68 2.79 4.08
N VAL A 31 25.08 3.90 3.62
CA VAL A 31 24.00 4.58 4.33
C VAL A 31 22.76 3.70 4.38
N LEU A 32 22.39 3.09 3.24
CA LEU A 32 21.26 2.16 3.16
C LEU A 32 21.47 0.92 4.03
N HIS A 33 22.69 0.36 4.02
CA HIS A 33 23.05 -0.80 4.83
C HIS A 33 23.02 -0.47 6.33
N LYS A 34 23.50 0.72 6.72
CA LYS A 34 23.44 1.19 8.11
C LYS A 34 21.99 1.41 8.56
N ALA A 35 21.15 2.06 7.74
CA ALA A 35 19.73 2.24 8.02
C ALA A 35 19.01 0.90 8.18
N ARG A 36 19.26 -0.05 7.26
CA ARG A 36 18.70 -1.40 7.31
C ARG A 36 19.15 -2.16 8.57
N ASN A 37 20.42 -2.05 8.96
CA ASN A 37 20.94 -2.69 10.17
C ASN A 37 20.37 -2.06 11.45
N ILE A 38 20.12 -0.76 11.47
CA ILE A 38 19.43 -0.09 12.59
C ILE A 38 17.99 -0.61 12.69
N VAL A 39 17.26 -0.66 11.57
CA VAL A 39 15.89 -1.21 11.53
C VAL A 39 15.86 -2.66 11.99
N HIS A 40 16.82 -3.48 11.56
CA HIS A 40 16.94 -4.87 12.03
C HIS A 40 17.38 -4.98 13.50
N GLY A 41 18.26 -4.10 13.97
CA GLY A 41 18.77 -4.10 15.34
C GLY A 41 17.78 -3.56 16.38
N CYS A 42 16.85 -2.68 15.98
CA CYS A 42 15.75 -2.20 16.82
C CYS A 42 14.60 -3.21 16.95
N CYS A 43 14.69 -4.38 16.31
CA CYS A 43 13.76 -5.50 16.54
C CYS A 43 14.17 -6.31 17.79
N SER A 44 14.55 -5.62 18.87
CA SER A 44 14.50 -6.18 20.21
C SER A 44 13.07 -6.01 20.70
N THR A 45 12.32 -7.10 20.70
CA THR A 45 10.96 -7.18 21.20
C THR A 45 10.95 -6.81 22.69
N ASP A 46 10.59 -5.57 23.02
CA ASP A 46 10.01 -5.29 24.32
C ASP A 46 8.67 -6.05 24.35
N LEU A 47 8.60 -6.99 25.29
CA LEU A 47 7.53 -7.96 25.51
C LEU A 47 6.26 -7.25 26.02
N GLY A 48 5.69 -6.36 25.21
CA GLY A 48 4.46 -5.63 25.50
C GLY A 48 3.39 -5.80 24.43
N ASP A 49 3.76 -6.22 23.22
CA ASP A 49 2.79 -6.30 22.11
C ASP A 49 2.97 -7.57 21.26
N LEU A 50 2.49 -8.70 21.81
CA LEU A 50 2.37 -9.98 21.11
C LEU A 50 1.38 -9.94 19.93
N THR A 51 0.68 -8.82 19.72
CA THR A 51 -0.31 -8.65 18.64
C THR A 51 0.35 -8.84 17.26
N LEU A 52 1.58 -8.35 17.08
CA LEU A 52 2.37 -8.54 15.86
C LEU A 52 3.12 -9.88 15.81
N ALA A 53 2.99 -10.74 16.82
CA ALA A 53 3.63 -12.06 16.83
C ALA A 53 2.66 -13.19 16.40
N THR A 54 1.37 -12.89 16.28
CA THR A 54 0.32 -13.89 16.02
C THR A 54 -0.33 -13.73 14.64
N GLN A 55 -1.05 -14.75 14.21
CA GLN A 55 -1.79 -14.72 12.94
C GLN A 55 -3.12 -14.01 13.13
N PHE A 56 -3.63 -13.41 12.05
CA PHE A 56 -4.93 -12.78 12.04
C PHE A 56 -6.04 -13.80 12.27
N ASN A 57 -7.08 -13.41 12.99
CA ASN A 57 -8.27 -14.20 13.20
C ASN A 57 -9.49 -13.63 12.47
N MET A 58 -10.60 -14.39 12.46
CA MET A 58 -11.82 -14.00 11.74
C MET A 58 -12.48 -12.75 12.33
N GLN A 59 -12.40 -12.55 13.66
CA GLN A 59 -12.98 -11.37 14.30
C GLN A 59 -12.26 -10.09 13.85
N GLU A 60 -10.93 -10.12 13.81
CA GLU A 60 -10.10 -9.02 13.32
C GLU A 60 -10.43 -8.70 11.86
N LEU A 61 -10.56 -9.73 11.02
CA LEU A 61 -10.95 -9.54 9.61
C LEU A 61 -12.33 -8.88 9.50
N LEU A 62 -13.32 -9.35 10.26
CA LEU A 62 -14.67 -8.79 10.22
C LEU A 62 -14.71 -7.35 10.70
N LEU A 63 -13.97 -7.01 11.76
CA LEU A 63 -13.82 -5.64 12.22
C LEU A 63 -13.15 -4.77 11.16
N ALA A 64 -12.06 -5.23 10.55
CA ALA A 64 -11.38 -4.49 9.49
C ALA A 64 -12.28 -4.24 8.28
N LEU A 65 -13.11 -5.21 7.89
CA LEU A 65 -14.09 -5.04 6.82
C LEU A 65 -15.21 -4.05 7.20
N ALA A 66 -15.64 -4.02 8.46
CA ALA A 66 -16.67 -3.09 8.92
C ALA A 66 -16.19 -1.62 8.94
N PHE A 67 -14.88 -1.39 9.14
CA PHE A 67 -14.27 -0.06 9.12
C PHE A 67 -13.64 0.31 7.77
N LEU A 68 -13.84 -0.51 6.73
CA LEU A 68 -13.26 -0.27 5.41
C LEU A 68 -13.93 0.94 4.73
N ASP A 69 -13.12 1.90 4.25
CA ASP A 69 -13.63 3.00 3.42
C ASP A 69 -13.92 2.48 2.00
N LEU A 70 -15.21 2.31 1.71
CA LEU A 70 -15.70 1.76 0.44
C LEU A 70 -15.51 2.72 -0.75
N GLY A 71 -15.29 4.01 -0.49
CA GLY A 71 -15.09 5.03 -1.52
C GLY A 71 -13.68 5.06 -2.10
N LYS A 72 -12.76 4.22 -1.61
CA LYS A 72 -11.39 4.15 -2.13
C LYS A 72 -11.33 3.48 -3.51
N SER A 73 -10.44 3.99 -4.35
CA SER A 73 -10.13 3.39 -5.65
C SER A 73 -9.46 2.02 -5.48
N PRO A 74 -9.73 1.05 -6.37
CA PRO A 74 -9.11 -0.27 -6.31
C PRO A 74 -7.63 -0.19 -6.69
N GLY A 75 -6.87 -1.20 -6.29
CA GLY A 75 -5.52 -1.41 -6.78
C GLY A 75 -5.49 -1.93 -8.23
N PRO A 76 -4.29 -2.26 -8.74
CA PRO A 76 -4.13 -2.91 -10.05
C PRO A 76 -4.87 -4.25 -10.20
N ASP A 77 -5.23 -4.89 -9.08
CA ASP A 77 -6.02 -6.12 -9.04
C ASP A 77 -7.51 -5.92 -9.32
N GLY A 78 -7.99 -4.66 -9.32
CA GLY A 78 -9.38 -4.33 -9.56
C GLY A 78 -10.33 -4.68 -8.41
N ILE A 79 -9.80 -5.05 -7.22
CA ILE A 79 -10.63 -5.44 -6.09
C ILE A 79 -11.10 -4.19 -5.34
N HIS A 80 -12.40 -3.91 -5.40
CA HIS A 80 -13.02 -2.80 -4.69
C HIS A 80 -13.37 -3.16 -3.25
N GLY A 81 -13.42 -2.16 -2.37
CA GLY A 81 -13.87 -2.35 -0.97
C GLY A 81 -15.26 -2.96 -0.88
N HIS A 82 -16.19 -2.54 -1.75
CA HIS A 82 -17.53 -3.13 -1.86
C HIS A 82 -17.52 -4.63 -2.20
N MET A 83 -16.53 -5.11 -2.94
CA MET A 83 -16.42 -6.54 -3.24
C MET A 83 -16.04 -7.32 -1.98
N LEU A 84 -15.14 -6.78 -1.17
CA LEU A 84 -14.66 -7.40 0.07
C LEU A 84 -15.75 -7.44 1.14
N GLU A 85 -16.53 -6.37 1.29
CA GLU A 85 -17.67 -6.29 2.20
C GLU A 85 -18.70 -7.39 1.89
N ASN A 86 -19.02 -7.56 0.61
CA ASN A 86 -20.03 -8.49 0.11
C ASN A 86 -19.59 -9.96 0.00
N LEU A 87 -18.36 -10.30 0.44
CA LEU A 87 -17.92 -11.69 0.44
C LEU A 87 -18.81 -12.55 1.36
N GLY A 88 -19.21 -13.73 0.87
CA GLY A 88 -19.81 -14.76 1.73
C GLY A 88 -18.83 -15.31 2.76
N CYS A 89 -19.30 -16.12 3.70
CA CYS A 89 -18.48 -16.73 4.75
C CYS A 89 -17.26 -17.50 4.19
N ILE A 90 -17.45 -18.26 3.11
CA ILE A 90 -16.37 -18.97 2.42
C ILE A 90 -15.33 -17.99 1.85
N GLY A 91 -15.79 -16.90 1.23
CA GLY A 91 -14.91 -15.88 0.67
C GLY A 91 -14.09 -15.16 1.74
N LYS A 92 -14.72 -14.79 2.86
CA LYS A 92 -14.04 -14.21 4.01
C LYS A 92 -13.01 -15.16 4.62
N GLN A 93 -13.32 -16.46 4.70
CA GLN A 93 -12.34 -17.46 5.15
C GLN A 93 -11.15 -17.56 4.20
N LYS A 94 -11.37 -17.59 2.88
CA LYS A 94 -10.27 -17.61 1.90
C LYS A 94 -9.41 -16.35 1.96
N LEU A 95 -10.02 -15.19 2.17
CA LEU A 95 -9.30 -13.94 2.35
C LEU A 95 -8.40 -13.98 3.59
N LEU A 96 -8.92 -14.47 4.71
CA LEU A 96 -8.14 -14.69 5.93
C LEU A 96 -6.96 -15.64 5.70
N ASP A 97 -7.20 -16.74 4.99
CA ASP A 97 -6.17 -17.73 4.65
C ASP A 97 -5.02 -17.09 3.84
N ILE A 98 -5.35 -16.21 2.89
CA ILE A 98 -4.36 -15.49 2.06
C ILE A 98 -3.53 -14.53 2.93
N PHE A 99 -4.15 -13.76 3.81
CA PHE A 99 -3.44 -12.84 4.71
C PHE A 99 -2.49 -13.61 5.63
N ASN A 100 -2.96 -14.68 6.26
CA ASN A 100 -2.15 -15.50 7.15
C ASN A 100 -1.06 -16.28 6.42
N PHE A 101 -1.32 -16.71 5.18
CA PHE A 101 -0.26 -17.29 4.35
C PHE A 101 0.84 -16.26 4.07
N SER A 102 0.45 -15.04 3.68
CA SER A 102 1.38 -13.95 3.39
C SER A 102 2.21 -13.58 4.63
N TRP A 103 1.57 -13.51 5.79
CA TRP A 103 2.19 -13.25 7.08
C TRP A 103 3.25 -14.30 7.43
N ARG A 104 2.88 -15.59 7.40
CA ARG A 104 3.80 -16.69 7.75
C ARG A 104 4.96 -16.84 6.79
N LYS A 105 4.75 -16.60 5.50
CA LYS A 105 5.77 -16.76 4.47
C LYS A 105 6.60 -15.50 4.22
N GLY A 106 6.19 -14.35 4.79
CA GLY A 106 6.79 -13.07 4.48
C GLY A 106 6.68 -12.69 3.00
N HIS A 107 5.67 -13.22 2.30
CA HIS A 107 5.51 -13.07 0.86
C HIS A 107 4.17 -12.44 0.53
N LEU A 108 4.19 -11.25 -0.08
CA LEU A 108 3.00 -10.56 -0.55
C LEU A 108 2.80 -10.80 -2.05
N PRO A 109 1.54 -10.89 -2.52
CA PRO A 109 1.21 -10.85 -3.95
C PRO A 109 1.87 -9.66 -4.65
N GLN A 110 2.31 -9.88 -5.90
CA GLN A 110 3.02 -8.84 -6.63
C GLN A 110 2.17 -7.60 -6.89
N GLU A 111 0.86 -7.77 -7.11
CA GLU A 111 -0.07 -6.66 -7.32
C GLU A 111 -0.23 -5.78 -6.08
N TRP A 112 -0.14 -6.34 -4.87
CA TRP A 112 -0.22 -5.56 -3.62
C TRP A 112 1.00 -4.66 -3.40
N LYS A 113 2.11 -4.93 -4.10
CA LYS A 113 3.34 -4.10 -4.05
C LYS A 113 3.32 -2.99 -5.09
N LYS A 114 2.32 -2.95 -5.98
CA LYS A 114 2.18 -1.96 -7.04
C LYS A 114 1.09 -0.96 -6.66
N ALA A 115 1.29 0.30 -7.06
CA ALA A 115 0.30 1.35 -6.91
C ALA A 115 0.08 2.06 -8.24
N ILE A 116 -1.16 2.46 -8.52
CA ILE A 116 -1.50 3.31 -9.66
C ILE A 116 -1.48 4.76 -9.18
N ILE A 117 -0.60 5.57 -9.76
CA ILE A 117 -0.48 7.00 -9.43
C ILE A 117 -1.31 7.80 -10.43
N ILE A 118 -2.38 8.43 -9.92
CA ILE A 118 -3.24 9.33 -10.71
C ILE A 118 -3.14 10.73 -10.09
N PRO A 119 -2.47 11.69 -10.75
CA PRO A 119 -2.45 13.07 -10.28
C PRO A 119 -3.85 13.69 -10.35
N ILE A 120 -4.37 14.14 -9.20
CA ILE A 120 -5.65 14.86 -9.12
C ILE A 120 -5.39 16.31 -8.74
N LYS A 121 -5.82 17.24 -9.58
CA LYS A 121 -5.73 18.67 -9.29
C LYS A 121 -6.72 19.04 -8.19
N LYS A 122 -6.23 19.63 -7.09
CA LYS A 122 -7.11 20.18 -6.05
C LYS A 122 -7.86 21.39 -6.61
N LEU A 123 -9.18 21.41 -6.42
CA LEU A 123 -10.02 22.58 -6.65
C LEU A 123 -9.53 23.72 -5.74
N ASN A 124 -9.43 24.94 -6.28
CA ASN A 124 -9.05 26.19 -5.59
C ASN A 124 -7.55 26.39 -5.27
N LYS A 125 -6.63 25.65 -5.88
CA LYS A 125 -5.23 26.10 -5.94
C LYS A 125 -5.05 27.01 -7.16
N ASN A 126 -4.87 28.31 -6.91
CA ASN A 126 -4.48 29.27 -7.92
C ASN A 126 -3.20 28.78 -8.60
N SER A 127 -3.17 28.81 -9.93
CA SER A 127 -1.92 28.64 -10.69
C SER A 127 -0.95 29.72 -10.24
N CYS A 128 0.23 29.31 -9.75
CA CYS A 128 1.38 30.21 -9.67
C CYS A 128 1.81 30.65 -11.07
#